data_AF-A0A8T7FA69-F1
#
_entry.id   AF-A0A8T7FA69-F1
#
_cell.length_a   1.000
_cell.length_b   1.000
_cell.length_c   1.000
_cell.angle_alpha   90.00
_cell.angle_beta   90.00
_cell.angle_gamma   90.00
#
_symmetry.space_group_name_H-M   'P 1'
#
loop_
_entity.id
_entity.type
_entity.pdbx_description
1 polymer ?
#
loop_
_entity_poly.entity_id
_entity_poly.type
_entity_poly.pdbx_seq_one_letter_code
_entity_poly.pdbx_strand_id
1 'polypeptide(L)'
;MAGLFVYRNLLSRTESVVMTTQSHTKTYTQELQSFEEAITPDERNAMRAYLQRSEVRLSTLHRIATAFIGGAGLLLLIPVFIKDAFDSIMQIMLEHLTNVYPALGTTGGWALTLILYAMIGFPLLLSLAIPLYGVYLLLKDVVHFYFTIYMPGFPANLLNPTFALTGVAFSVDESKDQRVKREVMRYQYNIQTRMDFVLPFSQKRRAEYFDSIIADTEGDIIPETRNLKKLRDSEIASISIKDQDVERFGAAFGIARSLDRPLVQEVAMTEMSLVRHVLYLRRLVLRYVKTLLMFIWTTLVSFMMLPILKDDRFPTLLVMALTYLVWSIAVMPIMGLPIRWIYRHRQENVRDYRNHVDRQLTMFEDGTRKVAMVSVVMASIGVVLAFFAEYA
;
A
#
# COMPACT_ATOMS: atom_id res chain seq x y z
N MET A 1 8.01 -34.41 -5.94
CA MET A 1 8.74 -34.83 -4.71
C MET A 1 9.63 -33.74 -4.10
N ALA A 2 10.14 -32.76 -4.84
CA ALA A 2 10.98 -31.68 -4.27
C ALA A 2 10.22 -30.68 -3.34
N GLY A 3 8.89 -30.55 -3.46
CA GLY A 3 8.09 -29.65 -2.61
C GLY A 3 7.85 -30.14 -1.18
N LEU A 4 7.88 -31.45 -0.93
CA LEU A 4 7.67 -32.04 0.39
C LEU A 4 8.88 -31.89 1.31
N PHE A 5 10.08 -31.73 0.73
CA PHE A 5 11.32 -31.58 1.49
C PHE A 5 11.52 -30.14 2.02
N VAL A 6 11.00 -29.14 1.30
CA VAL A 6 11.04 -27.72 1.73
C VAL A 6 10.07 -27.49 2.89
N TYR A 7 8.89 -28.13 2.87
CA TYR A 7 7.89 -27.99 3.93
C TYR A 7 8.36 -28.59 5.27
N ARG A 8 9.07 -29.73 5.23
CA ARG A 8 9.59 -30.39 6.43
C ARG A 8 10.75 -29.62 7.09
N ASN A 9 11.59 -28.94 6.30
CA ASN A 9 12.66 -28.08 6.80
C ASN A 9 12.16 -26.73 7.37
N LEU A 10 11.00 -26.26 6.93
CA LEU A 10 10.34 -25.08 7.53
C LEU A 10 9.75 -25.42 8.90
N LEU A 11 9.11 -26.59 9.03
CA LEU A 11 8.52 -27.05 10.29
C LEU A 11 9.55 -27.33 11.39
N SER A 12 10.69 -27.95 11.05
CA SER A 12 11.75 -28.19 12.04
C SER A 12 12.45 -26.90 12.51
N ARG A 13 12.52 -25.87 11.64
CA ARG A 13 13.01 -24.54 12.03
C ARG A 13 12.00 -23.82 12.94
N THR A 14 10.70 -23.90 12.67
CA THR A 14 9.69 -23.29 13.56
C THR A 14 9.70 -23.89 14.96
N GLU A 15 9.86 -25.20 15.12
CA GLU A 15 9.93 -25.82 16.46
C GLU A 15 11.17 -25.35 17.25
N SER A 16 12.32 -25.23 16.58
CA SER A 16 13.54 -24.70 17.22
C SER A 16 13.43 -23.21 17.61
N VAL A 17 12.73 -22.40 16.81
CA VAL A 17 12.48 -20.98 17.10
C VAL A 17 11.48 -20.82 18.25
N VAL A 18 10.46 -21.67 18.32
CA VAL A 18 9.43 -21.66 19.38
C VAL A 18 10.02 -22.03 20.75
N MET A 19 10.88 -23.05 20.84
CA MET A 19 11.53 -23.39 22.12
C MET A 19 12.52 -22.31 22.58
N THR A 20 13.21 -21.63 21.65
CA THR A 20 14.14 -20.54 22.00
C THR A 20 13.40 -19.27 22.43
N THR A 21 12.23 -18.98 21.84
CA THR A 21 11.41 -17.82 22.24
C THR A 21 10.77 -17.99 23.61
N GLN A 22 10.28 -19.19 23.98
CA GLN A 22 9.65 -19.39 25.30
C GLN A 22 10.62 -19.22 26.48
N SER A 23 11.89 -19.63 26.32
CA SER A 23 12.95 -19.41 27.31
C SER A 23 13.29 -17.92 27.47
N HIS A 24 13.46 -17.18 26.37
CA HIS A 24 13.75 -15.75 26.41
C HIS A 24 12.58 -14.92 26.94
N THR A 25 11.33 -15.33 26.68
CA THR A 25 10.14 -14.58 27.12
C THR A 25 10.04 -14.55 28.65
N LYS A 26 10.38 -15.63 29.36
CA LYS A 26 10.31 -15.68 30.84
C LYS A 26 11.33 -14.75 31.50
N THR A 27 12.56 -14.68 31.00
CA THR A 27 13.60 -13.79 31.52
C THR A 27 13.28 -12.31 31.24
N TYR A 28 12.80 -11.99 30.03
CA TYR A 28 12.34 -10.64 29.69
C TYR A 28 11.19 -10.16 30.58
N THR A 29 10.24 -11.05 30.90
CA THR A 29 9.07 -10.69 31.72
C THR A 29 9.46 -10.34 33.16
N GLN A 30 10.46 -11.01 33.73
CA GLN A 30 10.98 -10.70 35.07
C GLN A 30 11.78 -9.40 35.11
N GLU A 31 12.60 -9.12 34.09
CA GLU A 31 13.32 -7.84 33.98
C GLU A 31 12.36 -6.66 33.79
N LEU A 32 11.34 -6.81 32.94
CA LEU A 32 10.29 -5.80 32.75
C LEU A 32 9.52 -5.49 34.03
N GLN A 33 9.16 -6.51 34.81
CA GLN A 33 8.48 -6.31 36.11
C GLN A 33 9.34 -5.53 37.10
N SER A 34 10.65 -5.84 37.18
CA SER A 34 11.58 -5.09 38.03
C SER A 34 11.78 -3.65 37.58
N PHE A 35 11.71 -3.40 36.26
CA PHE A 35 11.81 -2.07 35.69
C PHE A 35 10.53 -1.27 35.91
N GLU A 36 9.35 -1.89 35.79
CA GLU A 36 8.03 -1.27 36.02
C GLU A 36 7.86 -0.76 37.46
N GLU A 37 8.38 -1.48 38.45
CA GLU A 37 8.40 -1.04 39.86
C GLU A 37 9.36 0.13 40.11
N ALA A 38 10.33 0.36 39.21
CA ALA A 38 11.33 1.43 39.31
C ALA A 38 10.98 2.72 38.54
N ILE A 39 9.90 2.75 37.74
CA ILE A 39 9.54 3.91 36.93
C ILE A 39 9.05 5.07 37.81
N THR A 40 9.76 6.18 37.77
CA THR A 40 9.40 7.40 38.49
C THR A 40 8.13 8.06 37.91
N PRO A 41 7.39 8.87 38.71
CA PRO A 41 6.25 9.63 38.21
C PRO A 41 6.60 10.54 37.02
N ASP A 42 7.81 11.10 37.00
CA ASP A 42 8.29 11.99 35.95
C ASP A 42 8.55 11.26 34.64
N GLU A 43 9.18 10.07 34.69
CA GLU A 43 9.36 9.20 33.51
C GLU A 43 8.02 8.76 32.93
N ARG A 44 7.05 8.43 33.79
CA ARG A 44 5.69 8.09 33.36
C ARG A 44 5.01 9.26 32.64
N ASN A 45 5.13 10.47 33.17
CA ASN A 45 4.59 11.66 32.54
C ASN A 45 5.30 11.98 31.22
N ALA A 46 6.61 11.75 31.14
CA ALA A 46 7.38 11.91 29.90
C ALA A 46 6.90 10.94 28.80
N MET A 47 6.63 9.68 29.15
CA MET A 47 6.08 8.67 28.23
C MET A 47 4.68 9.05 27.73
N ARG A 48 3.78 9.47 28.62
CA ARG A 48 2.44 9.96 28.22
C ARG A 48 2.52 11.16 27.28
N ALA A 49 3.38 12.13 27.59
CA ALA A 49 3.60 13.30 26.75
C ALA A 49 4.16 12.91 25.37
N TYR A 50 5.03 11.89 25.31
CA TYR A 50 5.52 11.34 24.05
C TYR A 50 4.40 10.70 23.22
N LEU A 51 3.55 9.87 23.84
CA LEU A 51 2.41 9.24 23.17
C LEU A 51 1.47 10.28 22.56
N GLN A 52 1.10 11.32 23.33
CA GLN A 52 0.26 12.42 22.84
C GLN A 52 0.86 13.15 21.63
N ARG A 53 2.17 13.47 21.67
CA ARG A 53 2.85 14.08 20.51
C ARG A 53 2.87 13.15 19.30
N SER A 54 3.02 11.85 19.55
CA SER A 54 3.06 10.84 18.51
C SER A 54 1.70 10.65 17.84
N GLU A 55 0.60 10.69 18.59
CA GLU A 55 -0.77 10.68 18.05
C GLU A 55 -1.03 11.87 17.13
N VAL A 56 -0.61 13.07 17.51
CA VAL A 56 -0.74 14.28 16.68
C VAL A 56 0.04 14.13 15.37
N ARG A 57 1.26 13.58 15.44
CA ARG A 57 2.07 13.30 14.24
C ARG A 57 1.42 12.24 13.36
N LEU A 58 0.93 11.16 13.94
CA LEU A 58 0.26 10.08 13.22
C LEU A 58 -1.03 10.54 12.56
N SER A 59 -1.82 11.38 13.24
CA SER A 59 -2.99 12.06 12.67
C SER A 59 -2.61 12.91 11.46
N THR A 60 -1.49 13.63 11.55
CA THR A 60 -0.96 14.43 10.44
C THR A 60 -0.56 13.54 9.25
N LEU A 61 0.17 12.44 9.49
CA LEU A 61 0.54 11.48 8.46
C LEU A 61 -0.69 10.87 7.78
N HIS A 62 -1.73 10.55 8.56
CA HIS A 62 -3.00 10.06 8.04
C HIS A 62 -3.69 11.09 7.16
N ARG A 63 -3.79 12.37 7.57
CA ARG A 63 -4.35 13.44 6.75
C ARG A 63 -3.62 13.63 5.43
N ILE A 64 -2.29 13.49 5.43
CA ILE A 64 -1.51 13.54 4.20
C ILE A 64 -1.89 12.36 3.30
N ALA A 65 -1.95 11.14 3.85
CA ALA A 65 -2.35 9.96 3.09
C ALA A 65 -3.78 10.07 2.53
N THR A 66 -4.74 10.58 3.30
CA THR A 66 -6.11 10.80 2.83
C THR A 66 -6.19 11.89 1.77
N ALA A 67 -5.38 12.95 1.86
CA ALA A 67 -5.28 13.95 0.80
C ALA A 67 -4.83 13.35 -0.53
N PHE A 68 -3.93 12.35 -0.53
CA PHE A 68 -3.55 11.62 -1.75
C PHE A 68 -4.64 10.68 -2.26
N ILE A 69 -5.51 10.16 -1.40
CA ILE A 69 -6.61 9.28 -1.80
C ILE A 69 -7.80 10.09 -2.32
N GLY A 70 -8.20 11.13 -1.59
CA GLY A 70 -9.39 11.93 -1.88
C GLY A 70 -9.15 13.17 -2.73
N GLY A 71 -7.96 13.78 -2.67
CA GLY A 71 -7.63 15.03 -3.37
C GLY A 71 -6.86 14.84 -4.67
N ALA A 72 -6.62 13.61 -5.10
CA ALA A 72 -5.80 13.34 -6.26
C ALA A 72 -6.55 13.67 -7.56
N GLY A 73 -6.14 14.79 -8.19
CA GLY A 73 -6.48 15.09 -9.58
C GLY A 73 -6.24 13.93 -10.55
N LEU A 74 -5.44 12.93 -10.16
CA LEU A 74 -5.26 11.68 -10.90
C LEU A 74 -6.58 10.92 -11.15
N LEU A 75 -7.48 10.79 -10.16
CA LEU A 75 -8.78 10.14 -10.36
C LEU A 75 -9.72 10.97 -11.24
N LEU A 76 -9.54 12.30 -11.28
CA LEU A 76 -10.26 13.20 -12.17
C LEU A 76 -9.69 13.19 -13.60
N LEU A 77 -8.37 13.02 -13.74
CA LEU A 77 -7.67 12.99 -15.02
C LEU A 77 -7.96 11.70 -15.80
N ILE A 78 -8.16 10.58 -15.10
CA ILE A 78 -8.42 9.28 -15.74
C ILE A 78 -9.64 9.34 -16.69
N PRO A 79 -10.84 9.78 -16.26
CA PRO A 79 -11.99 9.87 -17.15
C PRO A 79 -11.77 10.81 -18.34
N VAL A 80 -11.20 12.00 -18.11
CA VAL A 80 -10.95 12.99 -19.16
C VAL A 80 -9.98 12.44 -20.21
N PHE A 81 -8.91 11.78 -19.76
CA PHE A 81 -7.91 11.21 -20.65
C PHE A 81 -8.46 9.99 -21.43
N ILE A 82 -9.07 9.04 -20.73
CA ILE A 82 -9.55 7.79 -21.34
C ILE A 82 -10.73 8.04 -22.26
N LYS A 83 -11.66 8.92 -21.91
CA LYS A 83 -12.85 9.14 -22.72
C LYS A 83 -12.55 9.95 -23.97
N ASP A 84 -11.92 11.10 -23.86
CA ASP A 84 -11.90 12.04 -24.99
C ASP A 84 -10.69 11.81 -25.92
N ALA A 85 -9.51 11.62 -25.34
CA ALA A 85 -8.28 11.49 -26.13
C ALA A 85 -8.15 10.10 -26.76
N PHE A 86 -8.35 9.06 -25.96
CA PHE A 86 -8.17 7.69 -26.43
C PHE A 86 -9.23 7.27 -27.45
N ASP A 87 -10.51 7.60 -27.23
CA ASP A 87 -11.57 7.30 -28.22
C ASP A 87 -11.28 7.97 -29.56
N SER A 88 -10.84 9.24 -29.55
CA SER A 88 -10.47 9.96 -30.78
C SER A 88 -9.29 9.30 -31.50
N ILE A 89 -8.25 8.88 -30.78
CA ILE A 89 -7.08 8.20 -31.37
C ILE A 89 -7.48 6.84 -31.95
N MET A 90 -8.30 6.07 -31.21
CA MET A 90 -8.77 4.77 -31.66
C MET A 90 -9.67 4.88 -32.89
N GLN A 91 -10.55 5.88 -32.94
CA GLN A 91 -11.38 6.14 -34.12
C GLN A 91 -10.50 6.40 -35.36
N ILE A 92 -9.52 7.30 -35.24
CA ILE A 92 -8.60 7.61 -36.35
C ILE A 92 -7.81 6.37 -36.79
N MET A 93 -7.36 5.55 -35.83
CA MET A 93 -6.69 4.28 -36.15
C MET A 93 -7.60 3.29 -36.87
N LEU A 94 -8.89 3.22 -36.51
CA LEU A 94 -9.84 2.31 -37.16
C LEU A 94 -10.21 2.78 -38.57
N GLU A 95 -10.36 4.09 -38.77
CA GLU A 95 -10.61 4.69 -40.09
C GLU A 95 -9.47 4.39 -41.08
N HIS A 96 -8.23 4.31 -40.59
CA HIS A 96 -7.04 4.05 -41.41
C HIS A 96 -6.63 2.57 -41.49
N LEU A 97 -7.47 1.64 -41.00
CA LEU A 97 -7.16 0.20 -40.96
C LEU A 97 -7.21 -0.48 -42.35
N THR A 98 -7.36 0.28 -43.42
CA THR A 98 -7.36 -0.20 -44.80
C THR A 98 -5.95 -0.19 -45.40
N ASN A 99 -5.79 -0.64 -46.65
CA ASN A 99 -4.49 -0.56 -47.32
C ASN A 99 -4.14 0.91 -47.63
N VAL A 100 -3.41 1.55 -46.71
CA VAL A 100 -2.96 2.95 -46.82
C VAL A 100 -1.99 3.15 -47.98
N TYR A 101 -1.24 2.11 -48.37
CA TYR A 101 -0.20 2.18 -49.39
C TYR A 101 -0.52 1.28 -50.61
N PRO A 102 -1.55 1.61 -51.41
CA PRO A 102 -1.94 0.80 -52.56
C PRO A 102 -0.86 0.75 -53.66
N ALA A 103 0.04 1.74 -53.71
CA ALA A 103 1.14 1.82 -54.67
C ALA A 103 2.12 0.63 -54.58
N LEU A 104 2.25 0.01 -53.40
CA LEU A 104 3.12 -1.14 -53.16
C LEU A 104 2.46 -2.50 -53.51
N GLY A 105 1.31 -2.46 -54.19
CA GLY A 105 0.48 -3.62 -54.47
C GLY A 105 -0.34 -4.07 -53.25
N THR A 106 -1.31 -4.96 -53.47
CA THR A 106 -2.26 -5.37 -52.44
C THR A 106 -1.56 -6.04 -51.27
N THR A 107 -0.73 -7.06 -51.52
CA THR A 107 -0.05 -7.81 -50.45
C THR A 107 1.03 -6.98 -49.73
N GLY A 108 1.82 -6.20 -50.47
CA GLY A 108 2.90 -5.37 -49.92
C GLY A 108 2.37 -4.23 -49.07
N GLY A 109 1.35 -3.51 -49.56
CA GLY A 109 0.70 -2.43 -48.82
C GLY A 109 0.07 -2.91 -47.51
N TRP A 110 -0.72 -3.99 -47.54
CA TRP A 110 -1.30 -4.58 -46.33
C TRP A 110 -0.25 -5.01 -45.30
N ALA A 111 0.83 -5.67 -45.74
CA ALA A 111 1.89 -6.12 -44.84
C ALA A 111 2.59 -4.93 -44.15
N LEU A 112 2.92 -3.88 -44.91
CA LEU A 112 3.56 -2.69 -44.36
C LEU A 112 2.64 -1.94 -43.39
N THR A 113 1.36 -1.77 -43.75
CA THR A 113 0.38 -1.16 -42.85
C THR A 113 0.28 -1.95 -41.55
N LEU A 114 0.13 -3.28 -41.58
CA LEU A 114 0.06 -4.10 -40.35
C LEU A 114 1.31 -3.97 -39.48
N ILE A 115 2.50 -3.92 -40.09
CA ILE A 115 3.75 -3.70 -39.36
C ILE A 115 3.75 -2.33 -38.69
N LEU A 116 3.40 -1.26 -39.40
CA LEU A 116 3.30 0.09 -38.85
C LEU A 116 2.30 0.16 -37.70
N TYR A 117 1.14 -0.47 -37.85
CA TYR A 117 0.14 -0.58 -36.78
C TYR A 117 0.68 -1.32 -35.55
N ALA A 118 1.46 -2.38 -35.72
CA ALA A 118 2.11 -3.05 -34.59
C ALA A 118 3.17 -2.16 -33.91
N MET A 119 3.97 -1.43 -34.72
CA MET A 119 5.02 -0.52 -34.24
C MET A 119 4.47 0.69 -33.48
N ILE A 120 3.31 1.21 -33.87
CA ILE A 120 2.62 2.35 -33.24
C ILE A 120 1.68 1.88 -32.13
N GLY A 121 1.00 0.75 -32.32
CA GLY A 121 0.08 0.18 -31.35
C GLY A 121 0.75 -0.18 -30.04
N PHE A 122 1.99 -0.69 -30.09
CA PHE A 122 2.76 -0.99 -28.88
C PHE A 122 3.01 0.24 -27.98
N PRO A 123 3.65 1.34 -28.43
CA PRO A 123 3.83 2.54 -27.62
C PRO A 123 2.50 3.17 -27.20
N LEU A 124 1.46 3.14 -28.05
CA LEU A 124 0.11 3.58 -27.68
C LEU A 124 -0.42 2.79 -26.47
N LEU A 125 -0.37 1.45 -26.51
CA LEU A 125 -0.81 0.62 -25.40
C LEU A 125 0.00 0.89 -24.13
N LEU A 126 1.31 1.07 -24.25
CA LEU A 126 2.18 1.43 -23.12
C LEU A 126 1.85 2.80 -22.55
N SER A 127 1.44 3.75 -23.39
CA SER A 127 1.04 5.08 -22.96
C SER A 127 -0.16 5.06 -22.01
N LEU A 128 -1.03 4.07 -22.17
CA LEU A 128 -2.12 3.80 -21.24
C LEU A 128 -1.69 2.89 -20.06
N ALA A 129 -0.93 1.84 -20.34
CA ALA A 129 -0.57 0.82 -19.36
C ALA A 129 0.36 1.35 -18.25
N ILE A 130 1.33 2.22 -18.56
CA ILE A 130 2.30 2.72 -17.58
C ILE A 130 1.61 3.58 -16.50
N PRO A 131 0.80 4.62 -16.83
CA PRO A 131 0.05 5.37 -15.84
C PRO A 131 -0.88 4.48 -15.01
N LEU A 132 -1.64 3.57 -15.64
CA LEU A 132 -2.55 2.65 -14.94
C LEU A 132 -1.79 1.71 -13.98
N TYR A 133 -0.64 1.19 -14.40
CA TYR A 133 0.22 0.39 -13.53
C TYR A 133 0.73 1.21 -12.34
N GLY A 134 1.07 2.48 -12.56
CA GLY A 134 1.40 3.41 -11.48
C GLY A 134 0.25 3.62 -10.48
N VAL A 135 -1.00 3.67 -10.94
CA VAL A 135 -2.20 3.71 -10.07
C VAL A 135 -2.36 2.43 -9.28
N TYR A 136 -2.26 1.27 -9.95
CA TYR A 136 -2.32 -0.03 -9.29
C TYR A 136 -1.28 -0.12 -8.17
N LEU A 137 -0.04 0.27 -8.44
CA LEU A 137 1.02 0.29 -7.44
C LEU A 137 0.75 1.29 -6.31
N LEU A 138 0.09 2.42 -6.60
CA LEU A 138 -0.32 3.38 -5.57
C LEU A 138 -1.40 2.80 -4.66
N LEU A 139 -2.44 2.17 -5.22
CA LEU A 139 -3.49 1.50 -4.45
C LEU A 139 -2.89 0.40 -3.57
N LYS A 140 -1.94 -0.37 -4.12
CA LYS A 140 -1.17 -1.35 -3.34
C LYS A 140 -0.46 -0.68 -2.16
N ASP A 141 0.19 0.47 -2.35
CA ASP A 141 0.86 1.18 -1.26
C ASP A 141 -0.11 1.71 -0.20
N VAL A 142 -1.28 2.20 -0.60
CA VAL A 142 -2.35 2.62 0.32
C VAL A 142 -2.78 1.45 1.20
N VAL A 143 -2.98 0.27 0.62
CA VAL A 143 -3.33 -0.94 1.40
C VAL A 143 -2.23 -1.28 2.41
N HIS A 144 -0.94 -1.25 2.02
CA HIS A 144 0.16 -1.56 2.95
C HIS A 144 0.42 -0.46 4.00
N PHE A 145 0.03 0.78 3.70
CA PHE A 145 0.05 1.89 4.66
C PHE A 145 -0.99 1.65 5.76
N TYR A 146 -2.22 1.26 5.39
CA TYR A 146 -3.31 1.07 6.35
C TYR A 146 -3.36 -0.30 6.99
N PHE A 147 -2.86 -1.34 6.35
CA PHE A 147 -3.01 -2.72 6.84
C PHE A 147 -1.66 -3.37 7.10
N THR A 148 -1.60 -4.18 8.16
CA THR A 148 -0.48 -5.06 8.49
C THR A 148 -0.98 -6.39 9.03
N ILE A 149 -0.19 -7.42 8.80
CA ILE A 149 -0.35 -8.73 9.43
C ILE A 149 0.60 -8.90 10.62
N TYR A 150 1.60 -8.03 10.75
CA TYR A 150 2.60 -8.07 11.81
C TYR A 150 2.34 -6.94 12.79
N MET A 151 2.11 -7.30 14.05
CA MET A 151 2.00 -6.36 15.14
C MET A 151 2.72 -6.88 16.39
N PRO A 152 3.58 -6.07 17.02
CA PRO A 152 4.21 -6.44 18.27
C PRO A 152 3.17 -6.77 19.36
N GLY A 153 3.43 -7.87 20.08
CA GLY A 153 2.57 -8.35 21.16
C GLY A 153 1.47 -9.33 20.74
N PHE A 154 1.39 -9.72 19.46
CA PHE A 154 0.51 -10.80 19.02
C PHE A 154 1.27 -12.03 18.53
N PRO A 155 0.66 -13.23 18.64
CA PRO A 155 1.23 -14.46 18.13
C PRO A 155 1.50 -14.39 16.62
N ALA A 156 2.64 -14.91 16.18
CA ALA A 156 3.10 -14.83 14.79
C ALA A 156 2.29 -15.70 13.81
N ASN A 157 1.57 -16.70 14.34
CA ASN A 157 0.60 -17.54 13.61
C ASN A 157 -0.70 -16.79 13.27
N LEU A 158 -0.95 -15.64 13.89
CA LEU A 158 -2.19 -14.90 13.72
C LEU A 158 -2.13 -13.97 12.49
N LEU A 159 -2.51 -14.51 11.32
CA LEU A 159 -2.38 -13.84 10.00
C LEU A 159 -3.56 -12.95 9.61
N ASN A 160 -4.32 -12.43 10.57
CA ASN A 160 -5.45 -11.54 10.30
C ASN A 160 -4.97 -10.12 9.94
N PRO A 161 -5.35 -9.59 8.74
CA PRO A 161 -4.99 -8.24 8.35
C PRO A 161 -5.64 -7.26 9.32
N THR A 162 -4.83 -6.35 9.85
CA THR A 162 -5.29 -5.38 10.83
C THR A 162 -4.93 -3.97 10.42
N PHE A 163 -5.81 -3.04 10.77
CA PHE A 163 -5.56 -1.63 10.60
C PHE A 163 -4.32 -1.20 11.41
N ALA A 164 -3.44 -0.42 10.78
CA ALA A 164 -2.17 0.01 11.36
C ALA A 164 -2.35 1.08 12.47
N LEU A 165 -3.48 1.80 12.44
CA LEU A 165 -3.90 2.72 13.49
C LEU A 165 -4.75 1.94 14.50
N THR A 166 -4.09 1.28 15.43
CA THR A 166 -4.76 0.40 16.39
C THR A 166 -5.36 1.18 17.54
N GLY A 167 -6.32 0.57 18.24
CA GLY A 167 -6.88 1.17 19.45
C GLY A 167 -5.82 1.28 20.55
N VAL A 168 -5.80 2.42 21.25
CA VAL A 168 -4.99 2.62 22.46
C VAL A 168 -5.81 2.13 23.65
N ALA A 169 -5.31 1.13 24.37
CA ALA A 169 -5.90 0.69 25.62
C ALA A 169 -5.26 1.46 26.79
N PHE A 170 -5.97 1.53 27.92
CA PHE A 170 -5.38 2.05 29.15
C PHE A 170 -4.27 1.10 29.63
N SER A 171 -3.05 1.62 29.80
CA SER A 171 -1.88 0.78 30.10
C SER A 171 -2.02 0.11 31.47
N VAL A 172 -1.51 -1.11 31.62
CA VAL A 172 -1.66 -1.90 32.87
C VAL A 172 -1.01 -1.21 34.07
N ASP A 173 0.13 -0.60 33.85
CA ASP A 173 0.97 0.05 34.84
C ASP A 173 0.58 1.51 35.07
N GLU A 174 -0.38 2.07 34.33
CA GLU A 174 -0.63 3.52 34.28
C GLU A 174 -1.23 4.10 35.56
N SER A 175 -1.94 3.27 36.33
CA SER A 175 -2.43 3.58 37.68
C SER A 175 -1.87 2.60 38.70
N LYS A 176 -1.56 3.08 39.92
CA LYS A 176 -1.18 2.21 41.04
C LYS A 176 -2.20 1.08 41.23
N ASP A 177 -1.68 -0.13 41.44
CA ASP A 177 -2.46 -1.37 41.63
C ASP A 177 -3.50 -1.64 40.53
N GLN A 178 -3.29 -1.09 39.33
CA GLN A 178 -4.19 -1.21 38.17
C GLN A 178 -5.64 -0.78 38.46
N ARG A 179 -5.87 0.02 39.51
CA ARG A 179 -7.21 0.36 40.01
C ARG A 179 -8.10 0.99 38.93
N VAL A 180 -7.56 1.97 38.20
CA VAL A 180 -8.33 2.68 37.16
C VAL A 180 -8.66 1.74 36.01
N LYS A 181 -7.69 0.91 35.60
CA LYS A 181 -7.91 -0.09 34.56
C LYS A 181 -9.02 -1.08 34.93
N ARG A 182 -9.01 -1.58 36.17
CA ARG A 182 -10.05 -2.47 36.70
C ARG A 182 -11.43 -1.82 36.64
N GLU A 183 -11.56 -0.55 37.04
CA GLU A 183 -12.83 0.17 36.97
C GLU A 183 -13.29 0.45 35.53
N VAL A 184 -12.37 0.77 34.61
CA VAL A 184 -12.68 0.90 33.18
C VAL A 184 -13.19 -0.42 32.62
N MET A 185 -12.53 -1.54 32.91
CA MET A 185 -12.98 -2.87 32.48
C MET A 185 -14.31 -3.23 33.14
N ARG A 186 -14.51 -2.95 34.42
CA ARG A 186 -15.79 -3.15 35.10
C ARG A 186 -16.89 -2.37 34.39
N TYR A 187 -16.64 -1.11 34.02
CA TYR A 187 -17.62 -0.36 33.24
C TYR A 187 -17.92 -1.01 31.89
N GLN A 188 -16.90 -1.52 31.18
CA GLN A 188 -17.08 -2.19 29.88
C GLN A 188 -17.87 -3.50 29.97
N TYR A 189 -17.61 -4.32 31.01
CA TYR A 189 -18.15 -5.69 31.14
C TYR A 189 -19.34 -5.83 32.11
N ASN A 190 -19.77 -4.77 32.81
CA ASN A 190 -20.87 -4.90 33.78
C ASN A 190 -22.27 -4.96 33.14
N ILE A 191 -22.45 -4.47 31.91
CA ILE A 191 -23.77 -4.44 31.25
C ILE A 191 -23.64 -4.90 29.79
N GLN A 192 -24.49 -5.84 29.39
CA GLN A 192 -24.55 -6.39 28.02
C GLN A 192 -24.68 -5.30 26.94
N THR A 193 -25.52 -4.30 27.16
CA THR A 193 -25.77 -3.23 26.17
C THR A 193 -24.52 -2.43 25.83
N ARG A 194 -23.52 -2.38 26.72
CA ARG A 194 -22.23 -1.73 26.46
C ARG A 194 -21.34 -2.58 25.55
N MET A 195 -21.42 -3.90 25.67
CA MET A 195 -20.72 -4.80 24.75
C MET A 195 -21.37 -4.79 23.37
N ASP A 196 -22.71 -4.71 23.33
CA ASP A 196 -23.47 -4.62 22.08
C ASP A 196 -23.12 -3.38 21.25
N PHE A 197 -22.66 -2.30 21.89
CA PHE A 197 -22.16 -1.10 21.21
C PHE A 197 -20.90 -1.36 20.38
N VAL A 198 -19.99 -2.23 20.86
CA VAL A 198 -18.73 -2.53 20.18
C VAL A 198 -18.88 -3.63 19.13
N LEU A 199 -19.90 -4.50 19.26
CA LEU A 199 -20.13 -5.64 18.37
C LEU A 199 -21.06 -5.25 17.19
N PRO A 200 -20.54 -4.93 15.99
CA PRO A 200 -21.28 -4.15 14.99
C PRO A 200 -22.20 -4.99 14.08
N PHE A 201 -22.68 -6.16 14.54
CA PHE A 201 -23.45 -7.10 13.71
C PHE A 201 -24.75 -7.55 14.36
N SER A 202 -25.66 -8.18 13.60
CA SER A 202 -26.80 -8.91 14.16
C SER A 202 -26.31 -10.14 14.95
N GLN A 203 -27.08 -10.63 15.93
CA GLN A 203 -26.67 -11.75 16.80
C GLN A 203 -26.15 -12.97 16.02
N LYS A 204 -26.82 -13.35 14.93
CA LYS A 204 -26.39 -14.47 14.07
C LYS A 204 -25.02 -14.22 13.43
N ARG A 205 -24.82 -13.05 12.82
CA ARG A 205 -23.53 -12.70 12.19
C ARG A 205 -22.41 -12.51 13.22
N ARG A 206 -22.74 -12.03 14.44
CA ARG A 206 -21.76 -11.96 15.54
C ARG A 206 -21.23 -13.34 15.88
N ALA A 207 -22.12 -14.32 16.06
CA ALA A 207 -21.73 -15.70 16.34
C ALA A 207 -20.86 -16.26 15.21
N GLU A 208 -21.33 -16.18 13.97
CA GLU A 208 -20.58 -16.68 12.81
C GLU A 208 -19.18 -16.04 12.69
N TYR A 209 -19.07 -14.72 12.83
CA TYR A 209 -17.81 -14.01 12.65
C TYR A 209 -16.83 -14.17 13.80
N PHE A 210 -17.27 -13.94 15.04
CA PHE A 210 -16.36 -13.98 16.19
C PHE A 210 -16.05 -15.43 16.61
N ASP A 211 -17.02 -16.34 16.56
CA ASP A 211 -16.79 -17.72 17.00
C ASP A 211 -15.85 -18.44 16.03
N SER A 212 -15.94 -18.17 14.71
CA SER A 212 -14.98 -18.71 13.74
C SER A 212 -13.57 -18.17 13.98
N ILE A 213 -13.41 -16.85 14.21
CA ILE A 213 -12.10 -16.27 14.50
C ILE A 213 -11.52 -16.81 15.81
N ILE A 214 -12.32 -16.94 16.87
CA ILE A 214 -11.86 -17.51 18.14
C ILE A 214 -11.41 -18.97 17.93
N ALA A 215 -12.19 -19.76 17.19
CA ALA A 215 -11.84 -21.15 16.89
C ALA A 215 -10.57 -21.26 16.03
N ASP A 216 -10.47 -20.49 14.95
CA ASP A 216 -9.32 -20.48 14.03
C ASP A 216 -8.03 -20.02 14.70
N THR A 217 -8.15 -19.24 15.78
CA THR A 217 -7.03 -18.69 16.53
C THR A 217 -6.80 -19.40 17.85
N GLU A 218 -7.55 -20.47 18.14
CA GLU A 218 -7.49 -21.20 19.42
C GLU A 218 -7.65 -20.29 20.66
N GLY A 219 -8.33 -19.14 20.50
CA GLY A 219 -8.51 -18.13 21.54
C GLY A 219 -7.37 -17.10 21.66
N ASP A 220 -6.26 -17.25 20.93
CA ASP A 220 -5.09 -16.34 20.98
C ASP A 220 -5.41 -14.91 20.55
N ILE A 221 -6.52 -14.70 19.83
CA ILE A 221 -7.01 -13.36 19.48
C ILE A 221 -7.41 -12.56 20.72
N ILE A 222 -7.84 -13.22 21.80
CA ILE A 222 -8.40 -12.56 22.99
C ILE A 222 -7.24 -12.04 23.87
N PRO A 223 -7.20 -10.72 24.19
CA PRO A 223 -6.16 -10.18 25.05
C PRO A 223 -6.16 -10.84 26.43
N GLU A 224 -4.98 -11.06 26.99
CA GLU A 224 -4.83 -11.80 28.23
C GLU A 224 -5.67 -11.27 29.40
N THR A 225 -5.73 -9.95 29.62
CA THR A 225 -6.50 -9.39 30.75
C THR A 225 -8.01 -9.48 30.54
N ARG A 226 -8.43 -9.72 29.29
CA ARG A 226 -9.82 -9.86 28.84
C ARG A 226 -10.25 -11.31 28.67
N ASN A 227 -9.39 -12.26 29.05
CA ASN A 227 -9.75 -13.66 29.08
C ASN A 227 -10.87 -13.88 30.11
N LEU A 228 -11.89 -14.66 29.73
CA LEU A 228 -13.05 -14.96 30.56
C LEU A 228 -12.66 -15.38 31.98
N LYS A 229 -11.67 -16.27 32.12
CA LYS A 229 -11.21 -16.77 33.40
C LYS A 229 -10.70 -15.63 34.30
N LYS A 230 -9.79 -14.79 33.79
CA LYS A 230 -9.24 -13.65 34.54
C LYS A 230 -10.33 -12.63 34.91
N LEU A 231 -11.30 -12.40 34.02
CA LEU A 231 -12.41 -11.47 34.28
C LEU A 231 -13.37 -11.98 35.37
N ARG A 232 -13.62 -13.29 35.43
CA ARG A 232 -14.41 -13.94 36.48
C ARG A 232 -13.67 -13.94 37.82
N ASP A 233 -12.40 -14.33 37.81
CA ASP A 233 -11.54 -14.34 39.01
C ASP A 233 -11.42 -12.94 39.65
N SER A 234 -11.49 -11.89 38.82
CA SER A 234 -11.39 -10.49 39.26
C SER A 234 -12.74 -9.83 39.60
N GLU A 235 -13.85 -10.57 39.53
CA GLU A 235 -15.22 -10.07 39.72
C GLU A 235 -15.58 -8.88 38.82
N ILE A 236 -14.98 -8.80 37.62
CA ILE A 236 -15.18 -7.70 36.67
C ILE A 236 -16.41 -7.98 35.79
N ALA A 237 -16.58 -9.22 35.34
CA ALA A 237 -17.71 -9.64 34.52
C ALA A 237 -18.88 -10.11 35.40
N SER A 238 -20.05 -9.48 35.23
CA SER A 238 -21.27 -9.87 35.96
C SER A 238 -21.68 -11.31 35.63
N ILE A 239 -22.10 -12.08 36.64
CA ILE A 239 -22.59 -13.46 36.50
C ILE A 239 -23.80 -13.53 35.55
N SER A 240 -24.56 -12.43 35.41
CA SER A 240 -25.74 -12.36 34.54
C SER A 240 -25.44 -12.36 33.03
N ILE A 241 -24.19 -12.15 32.64
CA ILE A 241 -23.78 -12.05 31.23
C ILE A 241 -23.30 -13.41 30.72
N LYS A 242 -23.72 -13.76 29.50
CA LYS A 242 -23.33 -15.00 28.83
C LYS A 242 -21.83 -14.99 28.52
N ASP A 243 -21.16 -16.08 28.86
CA ASP A 243 -19.71 -16.24 28.65
C ASP A 243 -19.29 -16.03 27.19
N GLN A 244 -20.09 -16.53 26.23
CA GLN A 244 -19.83 -16.34 24.81
C GLN A 244 -19.78 -14.85 24.42
N ASP A 245 -20.65 -14.02 24.99
CA ASP A 245 -20.67 -12.59 24.64
C ASP A 245 -19.47 -11.85 25.23
N VAL A 246 -18.96 -12.30 26.39
CA VAL A 246 -17.70 -11.81 26.97
C VAL A 246 -16.51 -12.15 26.08
N GLU A 247 -16.43 -13.39 25.60
CA GLU A 247 -15.34 -13.85 24.72
C GLU A 247 -15.38 -13.14 23.36
N ARG A 248 -16.56 -13.00 22.74
CA ARG A 248 -16.72 -12.24 21.49
C ARG A 248 -16.32 -10.78 21.65
N PHE A 249 -16.68 -10.17 22.77
CA PHE A 249 -16.26 -8.80 23.07
C PHE A 249 -14.75 -8.70 23.29
N GLY A 250 -14.13 -9.67 23.97
CA GLY A 250 -12.67 -9.78 24.08
C GLY A 250 -11.99 -9.93 22.71
N ALA A 251 -12.54 -10.79 21.84
CA ALA A 251 -12.06 -10.99 20.48
C ALA A 251 -12.19 -9.71 19.63
N ALA A 252 -13.21 -8.89 19.84
CA ALA A 252 -13.33 -7.58 19.18
C ALA A 252 -12.16 -6.64 19.53
N PHE A 253 -11.74 -6.60 20.79
CA PHE A 253 -10.52 -5.87 21.19
C PHE A 253 -9.26 -6.46 20.55
N GLY A 254 -9.21 -7.80 20.46
CA GLY A 254 -8.17 -8.54 19.75
C GLY A 254 -8.03 -8.17 18.29
N ILE A 255 -9.15 -8.19 17.55
CA ILE A 255 -9.22 -7.82 16.13
C ILE A 255 -8.89 -6.34 15.93
N ALA A 256 -9.31 -5.46 16.84
CA ALA A 256 -8.92 -4.04 16.85
C ALA A 256 -7.47 -3.81 17.31
N ARG A 257 -6.79 -4.88 17.77
CA ARG A 257 -5.45 -4.90 18.35
C ARG A 257 -5.25 -3.95 19.53
N SER A 258 -6.34 -3.68 20.23
CA SER A 258 -6.31 -2.93 21.48
C SER A 258 -5.90 -3.89 22.58
N LEU A 259 -4.58 -4.06 22.70
CA LEU A 259 -3.94 -4.94 23.68
C LEU A 259 -3.65 -4.21 24.97
N ASP A 260 -3.59 -5.00 26.04
CA ASP A 260 -3.14 -4.55 27.34
C ASP A 260 -1.62 -4.55 27.38
N ARG A 261 -1.01 -3.40 27.13
CA ARG A 261 0.43 -3.24 27.21
C ARG A 261 0.81 -2.36 28.41
N PRO A 262 2.00 -2.55 28.99
CA PRO A 262 2.66 -1.55 29.81
C PRO A 262 2.96 -0.28 29.02
N LEU A 263 3.08 0.86 29.71
CA LEU A 263 3.27 2.16 29.09
C LEU A 263 4.54 2.22 28.23
N VAL A 264 5.63 1.59 28.70
CA VAL A 264 6.88 1.49 27.94
C VAL A 264 6.71 0.75 26.62
N GLN A 265 5.89 -0.31 26.61
CA GLN A 265 5.61 -1.09 25.39
C GLN A 265 4.71 -0.31 24.43
N GLU A 266 3.73 0.45 24.93
CA GLU A 266 2.92 1.36 24.09
C GLU A 266 3.80 2.43 23.43
N VAL A 267 4.75 3.01 24.18
CA VAL A 267 5.71 3.98 23.64
C VAL A 267 6.56 3.35 22.53
N ALA A 268 7.16 2.18 22.79
CA ALA A 268 7.99 1.49 21.80
C ALA A 268 7.19 1.09 20.55
N MET A 269 5.98 0.55 20.74
CA MET A 269 5.07 0.21 19.64
C MET A 269 4.73 1.46 18.80
N THR A 270 4.41 2.57 19.46
CA THR A 270 4.04 3.82 18.80
C THR A 270 5.22 4.38 18.00
N GLU A 271 6.43 4.31 18.55
CA GLU A 271 7.66 4.71 17.85
C GLU A 271 7.89 3.86 16.59
N MET A 272 7.80 2.52 16.72
CA MET A 272 7.89 1.60 15.57
C MET A 272 6.82 1.90 14.51
N SER A 273 5.60 2.20 14.96
CA SER A 273 4.48 2.57 14.10
C SER A 273 4.77 3.86 13.35
N LEU A 274 5.30 4.89 14.01
CA LEU A 274 5.68 6.15 13.36
C LEU A 274 6.73 5.93 12.27
N VAL A 275 7.80 5.19 12.58
CA VAL A 275 8.86 4.88 11.60
C VAL A 275 8.26 4.17 10.39
N ARG A 276 7.42 3.16 10.63
CA ARG A 276 6.71 2.45 9.56
C ARG A 276 5.88 3.40 8.70
N HIS A 277 5.02 4.21 9.31
CA HIS A 277 4.13 5.11 8.56
C HIS A 277 4.93 6.13 7.76
N VAL A 278 6.04 6.65 8.29
CA VAL A 278 6.94 7.56 7.55
C VAL A 278 7.56 6.87 6.33
N LEU A 279 8.03 5.63 6.46
CA LEU A 279 8.62 4.87 5.34
C LEU A 279 7.58 4.61 4.24
N TYR A 280 6.38 4.16 4.60
CA TYR A 280 5.31 3.93 3.63
C TYR A 280 4.82 5.23 3.00
N LEU A 281 4.67 6.30 3.79
CA LEU A 281 4.23 7.60 3.28
C LEU A 281 5.25 8.14 2.26
N ARG A 282 6.55 8.09 2.57
CA ARG A 282 7.61 8.48 1.62
C ARG A 282 7.46 7.77 0.28
N ARG A 283 7.22 6.46 0.29
CA ARG A 283 7.03 5.65 -0.92
C ARG A 283 5.75 6.04 -1.67
N LEU A 284 4.65 6.18 -0.95
CA LEU A 284 3.34 6.55 -1.47
C LEU A 284 3.39 7.91 -2.18
N VAL A 285 3.96 8.94 -1.53
CA VAL A 285 4.08 10.28 -2.11
C VAL A 285 4.91 10.27 -3.39
N LEU A 286 6.07 9.62 -3.38
CA LEU A 286 6.93 9.55 -4.56
C LEU A 286 6.26 8.82 -5.71
N ARG A 287 5.58 7.72 -5.43
CA ARG A 287 4.85 6.96 -6.44
C ARG A 287 3.69 7.78 -7.01
N TYR A 288 2.94 8.47 -6.16
CA TYR A 288 1.87 9.38 -6.58
C TYR A 288 2.38 10.43 -7.56
N VAL A 289 3.44 11.15 -7.21
CA VAL A 289 3.98 12.22 -8.07
C VAL A 289 4.47 11.66 -9.41
N LYS A 290 5.15 10.49 -9.40
CA LYS A 290 5.58 9.83 -10.64
C LYS A 290 4.40 9.46 -11.54
N THR A 291 3.37 8.83 -10.97
CA THR A 291 2.18 8.45 -11.72
C THR A 291 1.46 9.69 -12.26
N LEU A 292 1.33 10.75 -11.46
CA LEU A 292 0.72 12.01 -11.87
C LEU A 292 1.48 12.66 -13.04
N LEU A 293 2.81 12.73 -12.97
CA LEU A 293 3.64 13.26 -14.06
C LEU A 293 3.48 12.43 -15.34
N MET A 294 3.36 11.09 -15.21
CA MET A 294 3.12 10.22 -16.36
C MET A 294 1.74 10.45 -16.99
N PHE A 295 0.69 10.66 -16.19
CA PHE A 295 -0.62 11.05 -16.71
C PHE A 295 -0.53 12.39 -17.44
N ILE A 296 0.01 13.43 -16.80
CA ILE A 296 0.13 14.77 -17.39
C ILE A 296 0.89 14.71 -18.72
N TRP A 297 2.02 14.00 -18.77
CA TRP A 297 2.81 13.86 -19.99
C TRP A 297 2.05 13.14 -21.10
N THR A 298 1.39 12.04 -20.78
CA THR A 298 0.64 11.25 -21.75
C THR A 298 -0.55 12.05 -22.30
N THR A 299 -1.28 12.75 -21.43
CA THR A 299 -2.37 13.66 -21.81
C THR A 299 -1.88 14.79 -22.69
N LEU A 300 -0.78 15.45 -22.32
CA LEU A 300 -0.20 16.55 -23.09
C LEU A 300 0.17 16.10 -24.50
N VAL A 301 0.90 14.99 -24.62
CA VAL A 301 1.30 14.47 -25.94
C VAL A 301 0.07 14.08 -26.78
N SER A 302 -0.92 13.43 -26.18
CA SER A 302 -2.15 13.04 -26.89
C SER A 302 -2.92 14.26 -27.40
N PHE A 303 -3.06 15.30 -26.57
CA PHE A 303 -3.74 16.54 -26.98
C PHE A 303 -2.95 17.35 -28.02
N MET A 304 -1.63 17.32 -28.00
CA MET A 304 -0.81 17.94 -29.05
C MET A 304 -0.93 17.19 -30.39
N MET A 305 -1.09 15.87 -30.33
CA MET A 305 -1.19 15.00 -31.52
C MET A 305 -2.54 15.16 -32.24
N LEU A 306 -3.64 15.24 -31.50
CA LEU A 306 -4.99 15.20 -32.07
C LEU A 306 -5.29 16.25 -33.14
N PRO A 307 -4.95 17.54 -32.98
CA PRO A 307 -5.17 18.54 -34.03
C PRO A 307 -4.38 18.23 -35.31
N ILE A 308 -3.16 17.68 -35.17
CA ILE A 308 -2.29 17.34 -36.29
C ILE A 308 -2.86 16.12 -37.04
N LEU A 309 -3.40 15.13 -36.32
CA LEU A 309 -4.03 13.96 -36.95
C LEU A 309 -5.34 14.28 -37.68
N LYS A 310 -5.99 15.41 -37.36
CA LYS A 310 -7.23 15.86 -38.01
C LYS A 310 -6.97 16.68 -39.28
N ASP A 311 -5.73 17.06 -39.56
CA ASP A 311 -5.36 17.81 -40.76
C ASP A 311 -4.86 16.85 -41.83
N ASP A 312 -5.63 16.71 -42.91
CA ASP A 312 -5.36 15.80 -44.04
C ASP A 312 -4.00 16.06 -44.73
N ARG A 313 -3.36 17.20 -44.46
CA ARG A 313 -2.04 17.52 -45.01
C ARG A 313 -0.92 16.69 -44.40
N PHE A 314 -1.13 16.09 -43.22
CA PHE A 314 -0.11 15.32 -42.53
C PHE A 314 -0.41 13.82 -42.59
N PRO A 315 0.55 12.97 -42.99
CA PRO A 315 0.35 11.53 -43.02
C PRO A 315 0.12 10.98 -41.61
N THR A 316 -1.07 10.42 -41.38
CA THR A 316 -1.56 10.00 -40.05
C THR A 316 -0.58 9.06 -39.34
N LEU A 317 -0.11 8.00 -40.02
CA LEU A 317 0.81 7.01 -39.43
C LEU A 317 2.17 7.60 -39.09
N LEU A 318 2.68 8.54 -39.91
CA LEU A 318 3.95 9.24 -39.65
C LEU A 318 3.82 10.15 -38.43
N VAL A 319 2.74 10.93 -38.35
CA VAL A 319 2.46 11.81 -37.20
C VAL A 319 2.34 10.99 -35.91
N MET A 320 1.59 9.89 -35.94
CA MET A 320 1.46 9.01 -34.78
C MET A 320 2.82 8.42 -34.36
N ALA A 321 3.59 7.87 -35.30
CA ALA A 321 4.89 7.29 -35.01
C ALA A 321 5.86 8.32 -34.39
N LEU A 322 5.92 9.53 -34.95
CA LEU A 322 6.78 10.60 -34.46
C LEU A 322 6.34 11.08 -33.07
N THR A 323 5.05 11.24 -32.87
CA THR A 323 4.48 11.61 -31.57
C THR A 323 4.82 10.57 -30.50
N TYR A 324 4.57 9.30 -30.77
CA TYR A 324 4.84 8.22 -29.82
C TYR A 324 6.33 7.97 -29.60
N LEU A 325 7.19 8.33 -30.57
CA LEU A 325 8.63 8.37 -30.37
C LEU A 325 9.03 9.45 -29.35
N VAL A 326 8.52 10.68 -29.52
CA VAL A 326 8.73 11.79 -28.55
C VAL A 326 8.23 11.38 -27.17
N TRP A 327 7.04 10.79 -27.09
CA TRP A 327 6.50 10.27 -25.83
C TRP A 327 7.45 9.25 -25.20
N SER A 328 7.86 8.23 -25.96
CA SER A 328 8.69 7.11 -25.49
C SER A 328 10.06 7.57 -24.96
N ILE A 329 10.71 8.51 -25.66
CA ILE A 329 12.00 9.08 -25.23
C ILE A 329 11.86 9.82 -23.89
N ALA A 330 10.75 10.53 -23.70
CA ALA A 330 10.53 11.37 -22.53
C ALA A 330 10.04 10.62 -21.27
N VAL A 331 9.50 9.39 -21.40
CA VAL A 331 9.00 8.58 -20.26
C VAL A 331 10.03 8.48 -19.13
N MET A 332 11.26 8.08 -19.43
CA MET A 332 12.27 7.83 -18.41
C MET A 332 12.79 9.12 -17.74
N PRO A 333 13.11 10.20 -18.49
CA PRO A 333 13.42 11.50 -17.89
C PRO A 333 12.32 12.02 -16.96
N ILE A 334 11.05 11.95 -17.38
CA ILE A 334 9.90 12.48 -16.65
C ILE A 334 9.64 11.69 -15.38
N MET A 335 9.64 10.36 -15.47
CA MET A 335 9.44 9.48 -14.30
C MET A 335 10.55 9.64 -13.25
N GLY A 336 11.76 9.98 -13.69
CA GLY A 336 12.90 10.25 -12.80
C GLY A 336 12.92 11.66 -12.18
N LEU A 337 12.06 12.59 -12.61
CA LEU A 337 12.06 13.97 -12.11
C LEU A 337 11.89 14.09 -10.60
N PRO A 338 10.97 13.37 -9.93
CA PRO A 338 10.77 13.54 -8.49
C PRO A 338 12.03 13.21 -7.68
N ILE A 339 12.77 12.17 -8.09
CA ILE A 339 14.05 11.82 -7.46
C ILE A 339 15.09 12.91 -7.76
N ARG A 340 15.18 13.37 -9.01
CA ARG A 340 16.12 14.45 -9.38
C ARG A 340 15.86 15.73 -8.60
N TRP A 341 14.59 16.11 -8.36
CA TRP A 341 14.24 17.28 -7.57
C TRP A 341 14.72 17.18 -6.12
N ILE A 342 14.53 16.03 -5.48
CA ILE A 342 15.00 15.77 -4.11
C ILE A 342 16.52 15.86 -4.02
N TYR A 343 17.23 15.24 -4.97
CA TYR A 343 18.70 15.17 -4.92
C TYR A 343 19.40 16.35 -5.60
N ARG A 344 18.67 17.33 -6.18
CA ARG A 344 19.24 18.47 -6.91
C ARG A 344 20.27 19.26 -6.09
N HIS A 345 20.13 19.28 -4.78
CA HIS A 345 20.95 20.09 -3.87
C HIS A 345 22.20 19.35 -3.36
N ARG A 346 22.29 18.03 -3.61
CA ARG A 346 23.48 17.24 -3.28
C ARG A 346 24.46 17.33 -4.45
N GLN A 347 25.36 18.31 -4.40
CA GLN A 347 26.34 18.62 -5.47
C GLN A 347 27.41 17.54 -5.64
N GLU A 348 27.58 16.64 -4.67
CA GLU A 348 28.59 15.59 -4.69
C GLU A 348 28.14 14.39 -5.56
N ASN A 349 28.84 14.18 -6.68
CA ASN A 349 28.81 12.97 -7.52
C ASN A 349 27.41 12.50 -8.01
N VAL A 350 26.84 13.25 -8.95
CA VAL A 350 25.61 12.93 -9.72
C VAL A 350 25.64 11.55 -10.41
N ARG A 351 26.80 10.90 -10.57
CA ARG A 351 26.88 9.55 -11.14
C ARG A 351 26.59 8.42 -10.14
N ASP A 352 26.77 8.64 -8.84
CA ASP A 352 26.73 7.56 -7.84
C ASP A 352 25.47 7.55 -6.95
N TYR A 353 24.58 8.55 -7.10
CA TYR A 353 23.38 8.62 -6.27
C TYR A 353 22.44 7.41 -6.48
N ARG A 354 22.38 6.84 -7.69
CA ARG A 354 21.51 5.68 -7.98
C ARG A 354 21.84 4.47 -7.12
N ASN A 355 23.10 4.28 -6.73
CA ASN A 355 23.52 3.17 -5.87
C ASN A 355 23.09 3.36 -4.41
N HIS A 356 22.75 4.60 -4.02
CA HIS A 356 22.38 4.98 -2.66
C HIS A 356 20.88 5.25 -2.49
N VAL A 357 20.10 5.27 -3.58
CA VAL A 357 18.64 5.42 -3.50
C VAL A 357 18.02 4.07 -3.15
N ASP A 358 17.10 4.09 -2.18
CA ASP A 358 16.30 2.92 -1.83
C ASP A 358 15.62 2.31 -3.07
N ARG A 359 15.89 1.03 -3.31
CA ARG A 359 15.37 0.25 -4.43
C ARG A 359 13.83 0.25 -4.47
N GLN A 360 13.16 0.38 -3.33
CA GLN A 360 11.69 0.48 -3.31
C GLN A 360 11.17 1.74 -4.01
N LEU A 361 11.97 2.81 -4.04
CA LEU A 361 11.64 4.07 -4.71
C LEU A 361 11.90 4.03 -6.22
N THR A 362 12.84 3.19 -6.67
CA THR A 362 13.20 3.02 -8.09
C THR A 362 12.46 1.87 -8.76
N MET A 363 11.85 0.94 -8.00
CA MET A 363 11.19 -0.25 -8.55
C MET A 363 10.21 0.03 -9.71
N PHE A 364 9.45 1.12 -9.64
CA PHE A 364 8.54 1.54 -10.73
C PHE A 364 9.30 1.97 -11.99
N GLU A 365 10.40 2.72 -11.83
CA GLU A 365 11.28 3.11 -12.95
C GLU A 365 11.97 1.91 -13.55
N ASP A 366 12.50 1.02 -12.73
CA ASP A 366 13.26 -0.14 -13.17
C ASP A 366 12.37 -1.15 -13.91
N GLY A 367 11.13 -1.34 -13.45
CA GLY A 367 10.13 -2.14 -14.15
C GLY A 367 9.74 -1.52 -15.50
N THR A 368 9.55 -0.20 -15.55
CA THR A 368 9.10 0.50 -16.76
C THR A 368 10.21 0.66 -17.79
N ARG A 369 11.48 0.78 -17.36
CA ARG A 369 12.62 1.08 -18.24
C ARG A 369 12.77 0.12 -19.41
N LYS A 370 12.68 -1.18 -19.16
CA LYS A 370 12.86 -2.21 -20.21
C LYS A 370 11.80 -2.04 -21.30
N VAL A 371 10.57 -1.84 -20.87
CA VAL A 371 9.40 -1.72 -21.75
C VAL A 371 9.44 -0.39 -22.52
N ALA A 372 9.82 0.71 -21.87
CA ALA A 372 10.04 2.00 -22.52
C ALA A 372 11.17 1.96 -23.55
N MET A 373 12.24 1.21 -23.31
CA MET A 373 13.33 1.05 -24.29
C MET A 373 12.85 0.32 -25.55
N VAL A 374 12.06 -0.75 -25.40
CA VAL A 374 11.43 -1.41 -26.55
C VAL A 374 10.49 -0.45 -27.29
N SER A 375 9.74 0.37 -26.55
CA SER A 375 8.86 1.41 -27.11
C SER A 375 9.61 2.39 -28.01
N VAL A 376 10.79 2.87 -27.58
CA VAL A 376 11.63 3.78 -28.37
C VAL A 376 12.10 3.12 -29.67
N VAL A 377 12.53 1.86 -29.61
CA VAL A 377 13.01 1.12 -30.79
C VAL A 377 11.86 0.91 -31.79
N MET A 378 10.70 0.43 -31.31
CA MET A 378 9.52 0.19 -32.15
C MET A 378 9.02 1.49 -32.80
N ALA A 379 8.90 2.57 -32.02
CA ALA A 379 8.48 3.88 -32.55
C ALA A 379 9.50 4.44 -33.56
N SER A 380 10.79 4.25 -33.34
CA SER A 380 11.86 4.68 -34.27
C SER A 380 11.77 3.94 -35.60
N ILE A 381 11.58 2.61 -35.57
CA ILE A 381 11.36 1.80 -36.78
C ILE A 381 10.08 2.26 -37.47
N GLY A 382 8.99 2.50 -36.72
CA GLY A 382 7.73 3.02 -37.25
C GLY A 382 7.90 4.34 -37.98
N VAL A 383 8.66 5.30 -37.42
CA VAL A 383 8.95 6.59 -38.07
C VAL A 383 9.70 6.39 -39.37
N VAL A 384 10.76 5.57 -39.37
CA VAL A 384 11.57 5.31 -40.57
C VAL A 384 10.73 4.67 -41.67
N LEU A 385 9.96 3.63 -41.34
CA LEU A 385 9.11 2.94 -42.29
C LEU A 385 7.99 3.84 -42.83
N ALA A 386 7.32 4.61 -41.98
CA ALA A 386 6.26 5.52 -42.41
C ALA A 386 6.82 6.64 -43.30
N PHE A 387 7.99 7.17 -42.97
CA PHE A 387 8.66 8.18 -43.79
C PHE A 387 9.03 7.64 -45.17
N PHE A 388 9.65 6.45 -45.23
CA PHE A 388 9.97 5.83 -46.52
C PHE A 388 8.72 5.49 -47.33
N ALA A 389 7.65 5.02 -46.70
CA ALA A 389 6.41 4.67 -47.41
C ALA A 389 5.70 5.87 -48.05
N GLU A 390 5.84 7.05 -47.45
CA GLU A 390 5.17 8.27 -47.90
C GLU A 390 5.97 9.05 -48.96
N TYR A 391 7.31 8.97 -48.90
CA TYR A 391 8.20 9.81 -49.71
C TYR A 391 9.09 9.04 -50.70
N ALA A 392 8.98 7.70 -50.76
CA ALA A 392 9.60 6.87 -51.81
C ALA A 392 8.58 6.58 -52.92
#